data_AF-A0A836V5E2-F1
#
_entry.id   AF-A0A836V5E2-F1
#
_cell.length_a   1.000
_cell.length_b   1.000
_cell.length_c   1.000
_cell.angle_alpha   90.00
_cell.angle_beta   90.00
_cell.angle_gamma   90.00
#
_symmetry.space_group_name_H-M   'P 1'
#
loop_
_entity.id
_entity.type
_entity.pdbx_description
1 polymer ?
#
loop_
_entity_poly.entity_id
_entity_poly.type
_entity_poly.pdbx_seq_one_letter_code
_entity_poly.pdbx_strand_id
1 'polypeptide(L)'
;MSSSSSSFGSKGTLTLIKSGAFLAAALLLVAPMSTTDGAKADAQGRFDREQTMLMNLKSQPNSTGFFIIQSSEKSKMIVRDLTKGLRQLEEVDKAYSKSRGRPDSRHLEGTKLKLINATRSAERLHDELWDTFQDLKKSISETLVLDEAKKGARD
;
A
#
# COMPACT_ATOMS: atom_id res chain seq x y z
N MET A 1 45.35 43.91 -43.53
CA MET A 1 44.65 44.44 -42.34
C MET A 1 43.70 43.37 -41.83
N SER A 2 43.65 43.20 -40.50
CA SER A 2 42.83 42.24 -39.75
C SER A 2 43.25 40.76 -39.84
N SER A 3 43.87 40.24 -38.79
CA SER A 3 43.15 39.48 -37.76
C SER A 3 44.11 38.93 -36.70
N SER A 4 43.69 39.12 -35.47
CA SER A 4 44.23 38.70 -34.17
C SER A 4 44.60 37.22 -34.04
N SER A 5 45.75 36.96 -33.42
CA SER A 5 46.06 35.69 -32.73
C SER A 5 46.62 35.99 -31.34
N SER A 6 45.99 35.44 -30.31
CA SER A 6 46.53 35.31 -28.95
C SER A 6 45.99 33.99 -28.41
N SER A 7 46.80 32.93 -28.46
CA SER A 7 47.80 32.53 -27.45
C SER A 7 47.20 32.23 -26.09
N PHE A 8 46.95 30.93 -25.91
CA PHE A 8 47.16 30.09 -24.73
C PHE A 8 47.72 30.79 -23.47
N GLY A 9 47.02 30.60 -22.36
CA GLY A 9 47.45 30.98 -21.02
C GLY A 9 46.65 30.23 -19.96
N SER A 10 47.01 28.96 -19.76
CA SER A 10 46.50 28.09 -18.69
C SER A 10 46.86 28.67 -17.32
N LYS A 11 45.85 28.94 -16.49
CA LYS A 11 45.98 29.05 -15.03
C LYS A 11 44.83 28.28 -14.41
N GLY A 12 45.04 26.98 -14.22
CA GLY A 12 44.18 26.12 -13.42
C GLY A 12 44.48 26.33 -11.93
N THR A 13 43.46 26.71 -11.18
CA THR A 13 43.44 26.63 -9.71
C THR A 13 42.06 26.21 -9.24
N LEU A 14 42.06 25.07 -8.53
CA LEU A 14 41.23 24.72 -7.36
C LEU A 14 39.71 24.66 -7.60
N THR A 15 39.04 23.52 -7.41
CA THR A 15 38.96 22.82 -6.12
C THR A 15 38.62 21.33 -6.29
N LEU A 16 39.46 20.51 -5.68
CA LEU A 16 39.34 19.07 -5.52
C LEU A 16 38.41 18.81 -4.31
N ILE A 17 37.13 18.47 -4.54
CA ILE A 17 36.24 18.03 -3.43
C ILE A 17 36.58 16.56 -3.12
N LYS A 18 37.58 16.39 -2.26
CA LYS A 18 37.80 15.19 -1.45
C LYS A 18 36.93 15.29 -0.20
N SER A 19 35.82 14.57 -0.13
CA SER A 19 35.30 14.01 1.14
C SER A 19 34.27 12.91 0.85
N GLY A 20 34.77 11.73 0.48
CA GLY A 20 34.01 10.49 0.62
C GLY A 20 34.03 10.06 2.09
N ALA A 21 32.95 10.36 2.81
CA ALA A 21 32.67 9.83 4.14
C ALA A 21 31.15 9.89 4.41
N PHE A 22 30.36 9.18 3.60
CA PHE A 22 28.97 8.87 3.93
C PHE A 22 28.95 7.55 4.69
N LEU A 23 29.19 7.62 5.99
CA LEU A 23 28.98 6.51 6.92
C LEU A 23 28.62 7.09 8.28
N ALA A 24 27.34 7.38 8.45
CA ALA A 24 26.72 7.54 9.76
C ALA A 24 25.47 6.67 9.78
N ALA A 25 25.56 5.65 10.62
CA ALA A 25 24.58 4.60 10.79
C ALA A 25 23.22 5.17 11.20
N ALA A 26 22.22 4.99 10.35
CA ALA A 26 20.84 4.94 10.80
C ALA A 26 20.64 3.59 11.51
N LEU A 27 21.08 3.51 12.78
CA LEU A 27 20.57 2.51 13.71
C LEU A 27 19.07 2.81 13.86
N LEU A 28 18.26 2.16 13.01
CA LEU A 28 16.86 1.91 13.29
C LEU A 28 16.84 1.07 14.57
N LEU A 29 16.79 1.75 15.71
CA LEU A 29 16.16 1.21 16.91
C LEU A 29 14.72 0.91 16.52
N VAL A 30 14.50 -0.30 15.99
CA VAL A 30 13.21 -0.98 16.09
C VAL A 30 13.04 -1.26 17.57
N ALA A 31 12.67 -0.23 18.32
CA ALA A 31 12.03 -0.42 19.60
C ALA A 31 10.77 -1.24 19.29
N PRO A 32 10.52 -2.37 19.97
CA PRO A 32 9.18 -2.93 19.98
C PRO A 32 8.33 -1.86 20.66
N MET A 33 7.62 -1.06 19.87
CA MET A 33 6.50 -0.29 20.38
C MET A 33 5.48 -1.33 20.83
N SER A 34 5.59 -1.74 22.09
CA SER A 34 4.53 -2.41 22.83
C SER A 34 3.29 -1.55 22.65
N THR A 35 2.38 -2.06 21.84
CA THR A 35 1.11 -1.43 21.50
C THR A 35 0.30 -1.28 22.78
N THR A 36 0.32 -0.10 23.39
CA THR A 36 -0.44 0.26 24.58
C THR A 36 -1.94 0.39 24.33
N ASP A 37 -2.41 0.22 23.09
CA ASP A 37 -3.85 0.21 22.80
C ASP A 37 -4.52 -1.14 23.09
N GLY A 38 -3.76 -2.25 23.22
CA GLY A 38 -4.30 -3.51 23.74
C GLY A 38 -4.68 -3.43 25.22
N ALA A 39 -4.04 -2.52 25.97
CA ALA A 39 -4.37 -2.24 27.37
C ALA A 39 -5.67 -1.43 27.54
N LYS A 40 -6.23 -0.85 26.46
CA LYS A 40 -7.52 -0.13 26.52
C LYS A 40 -8.73 -1.02 26.31
N ALA A 41 -8.58 -2.19 25.68
CA ALA A 41 -9.68 -3.15 25.56
C ALA A 41 -10.15 -3.64 26.94
N ASP A 42 -9.27 -3.57 27.94
CA ASP A 42 -9.51 -4.02 29.30
C ASP A 42 -9.44 -2.88 30.33
N ALA A 43 -9.72 -1.63 29.91
CA ALA A 43 -9.79 -0.48 30.82
C ALA A 43 -10.86 -0.63 31.94
N GLN A 44 -11.66 -1.69 31.88
CA GLN A 44 -12.72 -2.04 32.83
C GLN A 44 -12.55 -3.45 33.46
N GLY A 45 -11.44 -4.17 33.18
CA GLY A 45 -11.19 -5.52 33.72
C GLY A 45 -12.27 -6.54 33.36
N ARG A 46 -12.92 -6.39 32.20
CA ARG A 46 -14.06 -7.22 31.77
C ARG A 46 -13.61 -8.49 31.05
N PHE A 47 -12.40 -8.50 30.50
CA PHE A 47 -11.91 -9.59 29.69
C PHE A 47 -10.63 -10.17 30.29
N ASP A 48 -10.51 -11.49 30.31
CA ASP A 48 -9.22 -12.12 30.60
C ASP A 48 -8.21 -11.84 29.48
N ARG A 49 -6.96 -12.31 29.69
CA ARG A 49 -5.87 -12.05 28.77
C ARG A 49 -6.16 -12.60 27.37
N GLU A 50 -6.71 -13.80 27.29
CA GLU A 50 -7.00 -14.50 26.05
C GLU A 50 -8.13 -13.79 25.28
N GLN A 51 -9.18 -13.38 25.98
CA GLN A 51 -10.28 -12.56 25.44
C GLN A 51 -9.77 -11.20 24.94
N THR A 52 -8.86 -10.56 25.68
CA THR A 52 -8.21 -9.31 25.28
C THR A 52 -7.36 -9.50 24.01
N MET A 53 -6.60 -10.60 23.93
CA MET A 53 -5.85 -10.94 22.71
C MET A 53 -6.77 -11.12 21.49
N LEU A 54 -7.94 -11.74 21.69
CA LEU A 54 -8.93 -11.90 20.63
C LEU A 54 -9.50 -10.53 20.17
N MET A 55 -9.84 -9.64 21.11
CA MET A 55 -10.27 -8.28 20.79
C MET A 55 -9.21 -7.50 20.02
N ASN A 56 -7.93 -7.72 20.34
CA ASN A 56 -6.83 -7.06 19.68
C ASN A 56 -6.68 -7.42 18.20
N LEU A 57 -7.21 -8.57 17.75
CA LEU A 57 -7.22 -8.94 16.34
C LEU A 57 -8.06 -8.00 15.46
N LYS A 58 -9.02 -7.28 16.05
CA LYS A 58 -9.99 -6.47 15.31
C LYS A 58 -9.36 -5.26 14.63
N SER A 59 -8.57 -4.46 15.34
CA SER A 59 -8.09 -3.18 14.79
C SER A 59 -6.80 -2.65 15.40
N GLN A 60 -6.12 -3.43 16.26
CA GLN A 60 -4.86 -2.97 16.81
C GLN A 60 -3.79 -2.84 15.72
N PRO A 61 -2.81 -1.94 15.87
CA PRO A 61 -1.67 -1.89 14.96
C PRO A 61 -1.03 -3.28 14.80
N ASN A 62 -0.70 -3.65 13.56
CA ASN A 62 -0.13 -4.96 13.22
C ASN A 62 -1.00 -6.18 13.59
N SER A 63 -2.29 -5.99 13.83
CA SER A 63 -3.26 -7.08 13.95
C SER A 63 -3.72 -7.60 12.60
N THR A 64 -4.34 -8.78 12.60
CA THR A 64 -4.99 -9.35 11.41
C THR A 64 -5.98 -8.36 10.79
N GLY A 65 -6.89 -7.78 11.57
CA GLY A 65 -7.86 -6.80 11.08
C GLY A 65 -7.20 -5.55 10.49
N PHE A 66 -6.11 -5.08 11.11
CA PHE A 66 -5.32 -3.97 10.57
C PHE A 66 -4.72 -4.29 9.19
N PHE A 67 -4.12 -5.47 9.02
CA PHE A 67 -3.56 -5.87 7.72
C PHE A 67 -4.64 -6.05 6.65
N ILE A 68 -5.82 -6.56 7.01
CA ILE A 68 -6.96 -6.70 6.10
C ILE A 68 -7.43 -5.32 5.62
N ILE A 69 -7.66 -4.38 6.54
CA ILE A 69 -8.08 -3.01 6.20
C ILE A 69 -7.05 -2.33 5.29
N GLN A 70 -5.77 -2.39 5.65
CA GLN A 70 -4.72 -1.80 4.82
C GLN A 70 -4.67 -2.40 3.42
N SER A 71 -4.79 -3.72 3.31
CA SER A 71 -4.79 -4.40 2.02
C SER A 71 -6.01 -4.01 1.19
N SER A 72 -7.16 -3.85 1.83
CA SER A 72 -8.41 -3.39 1.20
C SER A 72 -8.27 -1.97 0.62
N GLU A 73 -7.67 -1.04 1.37
CA GLU A 73 -7.39 0.31 0.90
C GLU A 73 -6.32 0.35 -0.21
N LYS A 74 -5.31 -0.51 -0.14
CA LYS A 74 -4.34 -0.69 -1.23
C LYS A 74 -5.02 -1.21 -2.49
N SER A 75 -5.97 -2.14 -2.38
CA SER A 75 -6.73 -2.64 -3.53
C SER A 75 -7.52 -1.52 -4.22
N LYS A 76 -8.18 -0.64 -3.45
CA LYS A 76 -8.83 0.58 -4.00
C LYS A 76 -7.85 1.47 -4.77
N MET A 77 -6.63 1.66 -4.24
CA MET A 77 -5.61 2.46 -4.93
C MET A 77 -5.18 1.81 -6.25
N ILE A 78 -4.99 0.49 -6.26
CA ILE A 78 -4.68 -0.28 -7.49
C ILE A 78 -5.76 -0.06 -8.54
N VAL A 79 -7.04 -0.14 -8.18
CA VAL A 79 -8.16 0.11 -9.11
C VAL A 79 -8.07 1.50 -9.75
N ARG A 80 -7.80 2.54 -8.96
CA ARG A 80 -7.65 3.91 -9.47
C ARG A 80 -6.49 4.03 -10.45
N ASP A 81 -5.34 3.43 -10.13
CA ASP A 81 -4.14 3.54 -10.94
C ASP A 81 -4.25 2.71 -12.23
N LEU A 82 -4.84 1.51 -12.19
CA LEU A 82 -5.15 0.74 -13.38
C LEU A 82 -6.16 1.45 -14.28
N THR A 83 -7.15 2.15 -13.71
CA THR A 83 -8.12 2.95 -14.48
C THR A 83 -7.44 4.12 -15.20
N LYS A 84 -6.48 4.81 -14.56
CA LYS A 84 -5.67 5.85 -15.21
C LYS A 84 -4.84 5.26 -16.35
N GLY A 85 -4.16 4.14 -16.09
CA GLY A 85 -3.36 3.44 -17.10
C GLY A 85 -4.18 2.98 -18.30
N LEU A 86 -5.41 2.50 -18.07
CA LEU A 86 -6.34 2.12 -19.13
C LEU A 86 -6.70 3.30 -20.04
N ARG A 87 -7.02 4.47 -19.45
CA ARG A 87 -7.34 5.68 -20.23
C ARG A 87 -6.16 6.15 -21.06
N GLN A 88 -4.96 6.16 -20.48
CA GLN A 88 -3.73 6.48 -21.20
C GLN A 88 -3.49 5.53 -22.38
N LEU A 89 -3.69 4.22 -22.18
CA LEU A 89 -3.55 3.23 -23.24
C LEU A 89 -4.55 3.49 -24.37
N GLU A 90 -5.82 3.78 -24.05
CA GLU A 90 -6.86 4.07 -25.03
C GLU A 90 -6.56 5.33 -25.85
N GLU A 91 -6.09 6.39 -25.20
CA GLU A 91 -5.71 7.64 -25.87
C GLU A 91 -4.52 7.43 -26.84
N VAL A 92 -3.51 6.69 -26.39
CA VAL A 92 -2.32 6.39 -27.20
C VAL A 92 -2.68 5.47 -28.38
N ASP A 93 -3.46 4.41 -28.16
CA ASP A 93 -3.87 3.50 -29.24
C ASP A 93 -4.69 4.24 -30.30
N LYS A 94 -5.63 5.09 -29.87
CA LYS A 94 -6.42 5.94 -30.76
C LYS A 94 -5.55 6.91 -31.57
N ALA A 95 -4.61 7.60 -30.92
CA ALA A 95 -3.71 8.53 -31.59
C ALA A 95 -2.80 7.82 -32.60
N TYR A 96 -2.29 6.65 -32.23
CA TYR A 96 -1.47 5.81 -33.10
C TYR A 96 -2.24 5.32 -34.33
N SER A 97 -3.42 4.74 -34.14
CA SER A 97 -4.32 4.28 -35.21
C SER A 97 -4.66 5.40 -36.20
N LYS A 98 -4.97 6.59 -35.69
CA LYS A 98 -5.19 7.78 -36.52
C LYS A 98 -3.95 8.17 -37.33
N SER A 99 -2.77 8.16 -36.72
CA SER A 99 -1.50 8.49 -37.40
C SER A 99 -1.13 7.52 -38.55
N ARG A 100 -1.68 6.30 -38.52
CA ARG A 100 -1.48 5.26 -39.56
C ARG A 100 -2.57 5.24 -40.62
N GLY A 101 -3.51 6.19 -40.59
CA GLY A 101 -4.66 6.22 -41.51
C GLY A 101 -5.63 5.06 -41.30
N ARG A 102 -5.60 4.41 -40.13
CA ARG A 102 -6.46 3.26 -39.78
C ARG A 102 -7.14 3.53 -38.43
N PRO A 103 -8.03 4.51 -38.33
CA PRO A 103 -8.62 4.96 -37.05
C PRO A 103 -9.39 3.86 -36.30
N ASP A 104 -9.89 2.84 -37.01
CA ASP A 104 -10.66 1.74 -36.43
C ASP A 104 -9.77 0.56 -35.98
N SER A 105 -8.47 0.61 -36.27
CA SER A 105 -7.52 -0.40 -35.80
C SER A 105 -7.34 -0.30 -34.29
N ARG A 106 -7.23 -1.46 -33.62
CA ARG A 106 -6.95 -1.55 -32.18
C ARG A 106 -5.65 -2.31 -31.97
N HIS A 107 -4.52 -1.60 -31.94
CA HIS A 107 -3.21 -2.24 -31.87
C HIS A 107 -2.91 -2.78 -30.48
N LEU A 108 -3.49 -2.17 -29.44
CA LEU A 108 -3.21 -2.49 -28.04
C LEU A 108 -4.38 -3.17 -27.32
N GLU A 109 -5.36 -3.71 -28.06
CA GLU A 109 -6.57 -4.32 -27.50
C GLU A 109 -6.25 -5.47 -26.53
N GLY A 110 -5.25 -6.30 -26.83
CA GLY A 110 -4.85 -7.39 -25.94
C GLY A 110 -4.37 -6.89 -24.57
N THR A 111 -3.60 -5.81 -24.53
CA THR A 111 -3.14 -5.17 -23.29
C THR A 111 -4.30 -4.50 -22.57
N LYS A 112 -5.20 -3.85 -23.32
CA LYS A 112 -6.42 -3.23 -22.80
C LYS A 112 -7.29 -4.25 -22.05
N LEU A 113 -7.54 -5.41 -22.65
CA LEU A 113 -8.33 -6.48 -22.04
C LEU A 113 -7.67 -7.02 -20.76
N LYS A 114 -6.33 -7.16 -20.74
CA LYS A 114 -5.60 -7.56 -19.53
C LYS A 114 -5.72 -6.53 -18.41
N LEU A 115 -5.64 -5.24 -18.71
CA LEU A 115 -5.83 -4.17 -17.73
C LEU A 115 -7.26 -4.17 -17.18
N ILE A 116 -8.28 -4.31 -18.03
CA ILE A 116 -9.69 -4.41 -17.60
C ILE A 116 -9.87 -5.59 -16.64
N ASN A 117 -9.31 -6.76 -16.97
CA ASN A 117 -9.39 -7.94 -16.11
C ASN A 117 -8.66 -7.72 -14.78
N ALA A 118 -7.48 -7.09 -14.80
CA ALA A 118 -6.74 -6.76 -13.58
C ALA A 118 -7.53 -5.79 -12.68
N THR A 119 -8.18 -4.76 -13.25
CA THR A 119 -9.05 -3.83 -12.52
C THR A 119 -10.19 -4.57 -11.84
N ARG A 120 -10.91 -5.42 -12.57
CA ARG A 120 -12.02 -6.24 -12.02
C ARG A 120 -11.55 -7.17 -10.90
N SER A 121 -10.37 -7.76 -11.04
CA SER A 121 -9.79 -8.60 -10.00
C SER A 121 -9.43 -7.80 -8.74
N ALA A 122 -8.92 -6.57 -8.89
CA ALA A 122 -8.64 -5.69 -7.76
C ALA A 122 -9.91 -5.17 -7.07
N GLU A 123 -10.98 -4.90 -7.83
CA GLU A 123 -12.32 -4.60 -7.28
C GLU A 123 -12.84 -5.77 -6.45
N ARG A 124 -12.82 -6.99 -7.01
CA ARG A 124 -13.24 -8.18 -6.29
C ARG A 124 -12.43 -8.42 -5.02
N LEU A 125 -11.11 -8.27 -5.09
CA LEU A 125 -10.23 -8.39 -3.93
C LEU A 125 -10.58 -7.36 -2.84
N HIS A 126 -10.94 -6.13 -3.22
CA HIS A 126 -11.38 -5.13 -2.26
C HIS A 126 -12.62 -5.59 -1.49
N ASP A 127 -13.62 -6.08 -2.20
CA ASP A 127 -14.89 -6.55 -1.64
C ASP A 127 -14.67 -7.77 -0.74
N GLU A 128 -13.90 -8.76 -1.21
CA GLU A 128 -13.56 -9.96 -0.44
C GLU A 128 -12.81 -9.62 0.87
N LEU A 129 -11.86 -8.69 0.82
CA LEU A 129 -11.14 -8.24 2.02
C LEU A 129 -12.07 -7.49 2.98
N TRP A 130 -13.00 -6.70 2.47
CA TRP A 130 -13.96 -5.97 3.30
C TRP A 130 -14.95 -6.91 3.99
N ASP A 131 -15.44 -7.91 3.26
CA ASP A 131 -16.32 -8.96 3.80
C ASP A 131 -15.61 -9.77 4.88
N THR A 132 -14.38 -10.22 4.58
CA THR A 132 -13.51 -10.93 5.54
C THR A 132 -13.31 -10.11 6.83
N PHE A 133 -13.18 -8.79 6.73
CA PHE A 133 -13.07 -7.94 7.90
C PHE A 133 -14.35 -7.89 8.75
N GLN A 134 -15.54 -7.86 8.11
CA GLN A 134 -16.80 -7.93 8.85
C GLN A 134 -16.99 -9.30 9.52
N ASP A 135 -16.62 -10.37 8.83
CA ASP A 135 -16.67 -11.73 9.38
C ASP A 135 -15.71 -11.90 10.56
N LEU A 136 -14.50 -11.34 10.48
CA LEU A 136 -13.56 -11.32 11.61
C LEU A 136 -14.18 -10.62 12.83
N LYS A 137 -14.77 -9.43 12.64
CA LYS A 137 -15.43 -8.70 13.73
C LYS A 137 -16.56 -9.50 14.36
N LYS A 138 -17.41 -10.09 13.52
CA LYS A 138 -18.55 -10.91 13.94
C LYS A 138 -18.07 -12.13 14.73
N SER A 139 -17.10 -12.86 14.19
CA SER A 139 -16.53 -14.06 14.81
C SER A 139 -15.90 -13.76 16.18
N ILE A 140 -15.19 -12.65 16.31
CA ILE A 140 -14.64 -12.19 17.59
C ILE A 140 -15.77 -11.95 18.59
N SER A 141 -16.79 -11.18 18.21
CA SER A 141 -17.93 -10.88 19.09
C SER A 141 -18.71 -12.12 19.49
N GLU A 142 -19.02 -13.02 18.56
CA GLU A 142 -19.72 -14.28 18.84
C GLU A 142 -18.91 -15.17 19.79
N THR A 143 -17.60 -15.27 19.59
CA THR A 143 -16.72 -16.06 20.45
C THR A 143 -16.71 -15.53 21.88
N LEU A 144 -16.64 -14.21 22.07
CA LEU A 144 -16.65 -13.59 23.40
C LEU A 144 -17.99 -13.78 24.11
N VAL A 145 -19.11 -13.61 23.41
CA VAL A 145 -20.46 -13.82 23.96
C VAL A 145 -20.66 -15.28 24.39
N LEU A 146 -20.20 -16.24 23.57
CA LEU A 146 -20.29 -17.66 23.89
C LEU A 146 -19.41 -18.04 25.09
N ASP A 147 -18.26 -17.39 25.26
CA ASP A 147 -17.38 -17.61 26.42
C ASP A 147 -17.99 -17.06 27.71
N GLU A 148 -18.56 -15.84 27.68
CA GLU A 148 -19.28 -15.24 28.82
C GLU A 148 -20.47 -16.10 29.26
N ALA A 149 -21.28 -16.57 28.30
CA ALA A 149 -22.44 -17.43 28.60
C ALA A 149 -22.03 -18.76 29.27
N LYS A 150 -20.87 -19.31 28.91
CA LYS A 150 -20.34 -20.54 29.53
C LYS A 150 -19.79 -20.29 30.92
N LYS A 151 -19.16 -19.14 31.17
CA LYS A 151 -18.68 -18.76 32.52
C LYS A 151 -19.86 -18.60 33.48
N GLY A 152 -20.91 -17.87 33.07
CA GLY A 152 -22.10 -17.67 33.90
C GLY A 152 -22.96 -18.92 34.15
N ALA A 153 -22.77 -20.02 33.42
CA ALA A 153 -23.45 -21.29 33.65
C ALA A 153 -22.70 -22.24 34.61
N ARG A 154 -21.47 -21.87 35.02
CA ARG A 154 -20.61 -22.65 35.92
C ARG A 154 -20.58 -22.11 37.35
N ASP A 155 -21.10 -20.91 37.56
CA ASP A 155 -21.30 -20.26 38.85
C ASP A 155 -22.72 -20.52 39.38
#